data_AF-A0A2D6UUX7-F1
#
_entry.id   AF-A0A2D6UUX7-F1
#
_cell.length_a   1.000
_cell.length_b   1.000
_cell.length_c   1.000
_cell.angle_alpha   90.00
_cell.angle_beta   90.00
_cell.angle_gamma   90.00
#
_symmetry.space_group_name_H-M   'P 1'
#
loop_
_entity.id
_entity.type
_entity.pdbx_description
1 polymer ?
#
loop_
_entity_poly.entity_id
_entity_poly.type
_entity_poly.pdbx_seq_one_letter_code
_entity_poly.pdbx_strand_id
1 'polypeptide(L)'
;MSHEIDQEIIESYLRSLASSEFVNGLQKNVGNKIDLYLPDNLLKIIEVFREFGEYELSLKCSERFVNIAPESPSGFQRLIQDYLNLDRLIDASNVASLAVKQFPDDPGILMLTCNIFRATAQPQEAIQYSSHLLSKHPDLPAGYYCSAQCLVDLGRISEAKKLIKTLVASIDTPLSNILARDFYREIGMRQRAKKISSQIAQSSPSIETNIQFAIDLLVLGRTQRFFRFIKKKNLINDETDIKFFHDLLSREFAMNLASPLDNSWRSLSVKYKVFEHFKDTTFNKYPFEMRQDSSHLPWICVIHVGKCAGESIVRSLKCMLPELKKRIVEYHVFDSNILINQLLSFAQYEPNIDIIFCTRDPLERWVSSFNWDFYTYKLRKHYYCPRYILNLFDKYDSSKKLARGIYNCEEEAFTLAKAKHLSFGHMAMGQSWYLPMTLMESIKPSQFHLIRTNSIKQDLSSCFKKLSNKYGILAGKSWNIDIPILKNGKSFYVNYSMSVASDLSSHESDAVFDFLSEDVKVHQILVDRFAGH
;
A
#
# COMPACT_ATOMS: atom_id res chain seq x y z
N MET A 1 31.14 -19.39 -16.23
CA MET A 1 31.15 -19.68 -14.78
C MET A 1 29.98 -19.04 -14.02
N SER A 2 29.34 -17.96 -14.48
CA SER A 2 28.14 -17.39 -13.81
C SER A 2 26.84 -18.16 -14.09
N HIS A 3 26.72 -18.83 -15.25
CA HIS A 3 25.46 -19.43 -15.71
C HIS A 3 25.04 -20.74 -14.99
N GLU A 4 25.98 -21.51 -14.43
CA GLU A 4 25.65 -22.74 -13.71
C GLU A 4 25.10 -22.47 -12.31
N ILE A 5 25.59 -21.39 -11.67
CA ILE A 5 25.21 -21.00 -10.31
C ILE A 5 23.73 -20.58 -10.25
N ASP A 6 23.22 -19.88 -11.27
CA ASP A 6 21.80 -19.50 -11.32
C ASP A 6 20.87 -20.71 -11.51
N GLN A 7 21.29 -21.71 -12.28
CA GLN A 7 20.48 -22.91 -12.52
C GLN A 7 20.37 -23.78 -11.26
N GLU A 8 21.48 -24.01 -10.57
CA GLU A 8 21.51 -24.83 -9.35
C GLU A 8 20.69 -24.19 -8.22
N ILE A 9 20.75 -22.87 -8.07
CA ILE A 9 19.95 -22.12 -7.10
C ILE A 9 18.44 -22.26 -7.40
N ILE A 10 18.04 -22.08 -8.67
CA ILE A 10 16.64 -22.23 -9.11
C ILE A 10 16.15 -23.65 -8.86
N GLU A 11 16.91 -24.66 -9.27
CA GLU A 11 16.54 -26.07 -9.08
C GLU A 11 16.46 -26.44 -7.60
N SER A 12 17.41 -25.99 -6.78
CA SER A 12 17.42 -26.21 -5.33
C SER A 12 16.19 -25.59 -4.65
N TYR A 13 15.84 -24.35 -5.01
CA TYR A 13 14.65 -23.69 -4.49
C TYR A 13 13.37 -24.42 -4.92
N LEU A 14 13.25 -24.80 -6.19
CA LEU A 14 12.07 -25.53 -6.68
C LEU A 14 11.89 -26.89 -5.99
N ARG A 15 12.99 -27.55 -5.57
CA ARG A 15 12.93 -28.79 -4.75
C ARG A 15 12.45 -28.54 -3.32
N SER A 16 12.72 -27.36 -2.76
CA SER A 16 12.38 -27.06 -1.36
C SER A 16 10.92 -26.64 -1.15
N LEU A 17 10.23 -26.20 -2.21
CA LEU A 17 8.81 -25.88 -2.18
C LEU A 17 7.96 -27.14 -2.00
N ALA A 18 6.95 -27.10 -1.11
CA ALA A 18 5.98 -28.19 -0.97
C ALA A 18 4.56 -27.73 -1.39
N SER A 19 3.89 -28.60 -2.15
CA SER A 19 2.44 -28.63 -2.44
C SER A 19 1.84 -27.51 -3.30
N SER A 20 1.91 -27.72 -4.63
CA SER A 20 0.81 -27.46 -5.56
C SER A 20 0.93 -28.45 -6.73
N GLU A 21 -0.14 -28.79 -7.43
CA GLU A 21 -0.09 -29.72 -8.58
C GLU A 21 0.87 -29.22 -9.67
N PHE A 22 0.96 -27.90 -9.81
CA PHE A 22 1.86 -27.19 -10.71
C PHE A 22 3.34 -27.33 -10.28
N VAL A 23 3.65 -27.12 -9.00
CA VAL A 23 5.00 -27.31 -8.45
C VAL A 23 5.40 -28.79 -8.51
N ASN A 24 4.47 -29.72 -8.25
CA ASN A 24 4.73 -31.16 -8.36
C ASN A 24 5.05 -31.58 -9.81
N GLY A 25 4.37 -30.98 -10.79
CA GLY A 25 4.66 -31.19 -12.22
C GLY A 25 6.06 -30.69 -12.59
N LEU A 26 6.47 -29.53 -12.07
CA LEU A 26 7.83 -29.01 -12.24
C LEU A 26 8.86 -29.86 -11.49
N GLN A 27 8.60 -30.30 -10.27
CA GLN A 27 9.49 -31.14 -9.45
C GLN A 27 9.77 -32.51 -10.07
N LYS A 28 8.77 -33.14 -10.70
CA LYS A 28 9.00 -34.34 -11.51
C LYS A 28 10.01 -34.10 -12.63
N ASN A 29 9.98 -32.92 -13.24
CA ASN A 29 10.97 -32.51 -14.24
C ASN A 29 12.31 -32.11 -13.60
N VAL A 30 12.34 -31.60 -12.36
CA VAL A 30 13.60 -31.29 -11.65
C VAL A 30 14.45 -32.55 -11.41
N GLY A 31 13.82 -33.71 -11.21
CA GLY A 31 14.52 -35.00 -11.19
C GLY A 31 15.23 -35.34 -12.52
N ASN A 32 14.76 -34.73 -13.61
CA ASN A 32 15.30 -34.81 -14.98
C ASN A 32 15.77 -33.41 -15.45
N LYS A 33 16.68 -32.74 -14.73
CA LYS A 33 17.35 -31.45 -15.06
C LYS A 33 16.49 -30.44 -15.86
N ILE A 34 15.97 -29.39 -15.21
CA ILE A 34 15.15 -28.39 -15.90
C ILE A 34 15.98 -27.67 -16.97
N ASP A 35 15.48 -27.72 -18.21
CA ASP A 35 16.07 -26.92 -19.29
C ASP A 35 15.57 -25.47 -19.21
N LEU A 36 16.41 -24.61 -18.61
CA LEU A 36 16.22 -23.15 -18.55
C LEU A 36 16.49 -22.45 -19.90
N TYR A 37 16.70 -23.21 -20.99
CA TYR A 37 16.77 -22.69 -22.34
C TYR A 37 15.47 -22.87 -23.13
N LEU A 38 14.45 -23.50 -22.54
CA LEU A 38 13.12 -23.60 -23.14
C LEU A 38 12.21 -22.48 -22.61
N PRO A 39 11.69 -21.59 -23.48
CA PRO A 39 10.79 -20.50 -23.07
C PRO A 39 9.57 -20.95 -22.26
N ASP A 40 8.96 -22.10 -22.60
CA ASP A 40 7.80 -22.64 -21.89
C ASP A 40 8.13 -23.08 -20.45
N ASN A 41 9.36 -23.57 -20.22
CA ASN A 41 9.82 -23.90 -18.87
C ASN A 41 10.07 -22.63 -18.05
N LEU A 42 10.73 -21.64 -18.65
CA LEU A 42 10.96 -20.34 -18.00
C LEU A 42 9.64 -19.67 -17.62
N LEU A 43 8.64 -19.68 -18.50
CA LEU A 43 7.33 -19.10 -18.21
C LEU A 43 6.71 -19.73 -16.95
N LYS A 44 6.73 -21.06 -16.85
CA LYS A 44 6.17 -21.76 -15.68
C LYS A 44 6.93 -21.44 -14.40
N ILE A 45 8.26 -21.41 -14.46
CA ILE A 45 9.12 -21.12 -13.31
C ILE A 45 8.93 -19.67 -12.82
N ILE A 46 8.82 -18.72 -13.74
CA ILE A 46 8.51 -17.31 -13.44
C ILE A 46 7.21 -17.24 -12.64
N GLU A 47 6.15 -17.90 -13.10
CA GLU A 47 4.86 -17.88 -12.40
C GLU A 47 4.94 -18.55 -11.01
N VAL A 48 5.71 -19.65 -10.85
CA VAL A 48 5.97 -20.22 -9.51
C VAL A 48 6.65 -19.19 -8.61
N PHE A 49 7.77 -18.61 -9.05
CA PHE A 49 8.49 -17.67 -8.21
C PHE A 49 7.64 -16.47 -7.81
N ARG A 50 6.77 -15.97 -8.70
CA ARG A 50 5.80 -14.92 -8.38
C ARG A 50 4.75 -15.36 -7.37
N GLU A 51 4.21 -16.57 -7.51
CA GLU A 51 3.23 -17.13 -6.59
C GLU A 51 3.79 -17.17 -5.16
N PHE A 52 5.07 -17.52 -5.01
CA PHE A 52 5.78 -17.55 -3.73
C PHE A 52 6.41 -16.19 -3.34
N GLY A 53 6.24 -15.15 -4.16
CA GLY A 53 6.76 -13.80 -3.89
C GLY A 53 8.28 -13.65 -4.05
N GLU A 54 8.96 -14.61 -4.67
CA GLU A 54 10.39 -14.57 -5.01
C GLU A 54 10.65 -13.81 -6.31
N TYR A 55 10.27 -12.54 -6.33
CA TYR A 55 10.34 -11.71 -7.52
C TYR A 55 11.76 -11.49 -8.07
N GLU A 56 12.81 -11.63 -7.26
CA GLU A 56 14.21 -11.56 -7.74
C GLU A 56 14.60 -12.81 -8.55
N LEU A 57 14.18 -14.00 -8.11
CA LEU A 57 14.39 -15.25 -8.88
C LEU A 57 13.52 -15.25 -10.14
N SER A 58 12.30 -14.74 -10.03
CA SER A 58 11.42 -14.49 -11.18
C SER A 58 12.08 -13.55 -12.19
N LEU A 59 12.63 -12.42 -11.71
CA LEU A 59 13.30 -11.43 -12.55
C LEU A 59 14.44 -12.05 -13.37
N LYS A 60 15.32 -12.82 -12.73
CA LYS A 60 16.41 -13.54 -13.43
C LYS A 60 15.88 -14.45 -14.53
N CYS A 61 14.79 -15.17 -14.27
CA CYS A 61 14.17 -16.05 -15.27
C CYS A 61 13.53 -15.25 -16.41
N SER A 62 12.91 -14.11 -16.12
CA SER A 62 12.32 -13.21 -17.12
C SER A 62 13.39 -12.57 -18.01
N GLU A 63 14.50 -12.11 -17.44
CA GLU A 63 15.66 -11.59 -18.20
C GLU A 63 16.21 -12.67 -19.14
N ARG A 64 16.32 -13.91 -18.65
CA ARG A 64 16.73 -15.06 -19.46
C ARG A 64 15.73 -15.38 -20.57
N PHE A 65 14.43 -15.29 -20.31
CA PHE A 65 13.39 -15.49 -21.33
C PHE A 65 13.60 -14.50 -22.48
N VAL A 66 13.68 -13.20 -22.18
CA VAL A 66 13.88 -12.16 -23.20
C VAL A 66 15.14 -12.40 -24.04
N ASN A 67 16.21 -12.90 -23.43
CA ASN A 67 17.45 -13.21 -24.15
C ASN A 67 17.32 -14.40 -25.11
N ILE A 68 16.48 -15.40 -24.79
CA ILE A 68 16.38 -16.65 -25.53
C ILE A 68 15.26 -16.61 -26.58
N ALA A 69 14.19 -15.88 -26.31
CA ALA A 69 13.06 -15.68 -27.22
C ALA A 69 12.71 -14.18 -27.33
N PRO A 70 13.62 -13.35 -27.89
CA PRO A 70 13.42 -11.91 -28.00
C PRO A 70 12.24 -11.53 -28.91
N GLU A 71 11.77 -12.43 -29.76
CA GLU A 71 10.57 -12.27 -30.61
C GLU A 71 9.26 -12.54 -29.87
N SER A 72 9.32 -13.03 -28.63
CA SER A 72 8.13 -13.32 -27.83
C SER A 72 7.76 -12.13 -26.93
N PRO A 73 6.59 -11.49 -27.13
CA PRO A 73 6.14 -10.41 -26.24
C PRO A 73 5.95 -10.91 -24.81
N SER A 74 5.71 -12.21 -24.63
CA SER A 74 5.52 -12.80 -23.31
C SER A 74 6.73 -12.59 -22.40
N GLY A 75 7.95 -12.77 -22.90
CA GLY A 75 9.17 -12.55 -22.11
C GLY A 75 9.25 -11.11 -21.58
N PHE A 76 8.99 -10.13 -22.45
CA PHE A 76 8.97 -8.71 -22.08
C PHE A 76 7.85 -8.39 -21.09
N GLN A 77 6.64 -8.92 -21.28
CA GLN A 77 5.53 -8.75 -20.33
C GLN A 77 5.93 -9.23 -18.94
N ARG A 78 6.60 -10.39 -18.84
CA ARG A 78 7.03 -10.94 -17.55
C ARG A 78 8.15 -10.08 -16.97
N LEU A 79 9.16 -9.72 -17.76
CA LEU A 79 10.24 -8.84 -17.29
C LEU A 79 9.71 -7.51 -16.72
N ILE A 80 8.78 -6.86 -17.41
CA ILE A 80 8.12 -5.63 -16.95
C ILE A 80 7.39 -5.88 -15.62
N GLN A 81 6.58 -6.94 -15.55
CA GLN A 81 5.79 -7.26 -14.37
C GLN A 81 6.68 -7.59 -13.14
N ASP A 82 7.86 -8.21 -13.34
CA ASP A 82 8.82 -8.45 -12.26
C ASP A 82 9.45 -7.16 -11.76
N TYR A 83 9.87 -6.26 -12.66
CA TYR A 83 10.33 -4.94 -12.24
C TYR A 83 9.23 -4.18 -11.49
N LEU A 84 7.96 -4.27 -11.91
CA LEU A 84 6.83 -3.67 -11.19
C LEU A 84 6.64 -4.28 -9.78
N ASN A 85 6.69 -5.61 -9.65
CA ASN A 85 6.59 -6.29 -8.35
C ASN A 85 7.78 -5.96 -7.43
N LEU A 86 8.95 -5.72 -8.03
CA LEU A 86 10.14 -5.25 -7.35
C LEU A 86 10.13 -3.74 -7.09
N ASP A 87 9.10 -3.02 -7.51
CA ASP A 87 8.98 -1.56 -7.41
C ASP A 87 10.13 -0.79 -8.10
N ARG A 88 10.74 -1.42 -9.10
CA ARG A 88 11.78 -0.86 -9.97
C ARG A 88 11.14 -0.18 -11.17
N LEU A 89 10.37 0.89 -10.92
CA LEU A 89 9.56 1.56 -11.95
C LEU A 89 10.39 2.08 -13.14
N ILE A 90 11.61 2.56 -12.91
CA ILE A 90 12.48 3.09 -13.97
C ILE A 90 12.90 1.96 -14.91
N ASP A 91 13.31 0.81 -14.36
CA ASP A 91 13.67 -0.36 -15.15
C ASP A 91 12.46 -0.91 -15.92
N ALA A 92 11.30 -0.97 -15.26
CA ALA A 92 10.04 -1.33 -15.90
C ALA A 92 9.71 -0.40 -17.08
N SER A 93 9.89 0.92 -16.91
CA SER A 93 9.66 1.93 -17.95
C SER A 93 10.63 1.79 -19.13
N ASN A 94 11.91 1.52 -18.85
CA ASN A 94 12.92 1.28 -19.89
C ASN A 94 12.57 0.04 -20.73
N VAL A 95 12.24 -1.08 -20.08
CA VAL A 95 11.84 -2.30 -20.79
C VAL A 95 10.53 -2.12 -21.54
N ALA A 96 9.53 -1.46 -20.96
CA ALA A 96 8.27 -1.17 -21.63
C ALA A 96 8.46 -0.30 -22.87
N SER A 97 9.35 0.70 -22.81
CA SER A 97 9.68 1.56 -23.95
C SER A 97 10.35 0.80 -25.10
N LEU A 98 11.13 -0.24 -24.80
CA LEU A 98 11.68 -1.15 -25.81
C LEU A 98 10.59 -2.08 -26.35
N ALA A 99 9.84 -2.72 -25.47
CA ALA A 99 8.82 -3.69 -25.81
C ALA A 99 7.71 -3.09 -26.68
N VAL A 100 7.28 -1.86 -26.40
CA VAL A 100 6.21 -1.21 -27.20
C VAL A 100 6.69 -0.81 -28.60
N LYS A 101 7.98 -0.57 -28.80
CA LYS A 101 8.54 -0.37 -30.15
C LYS A 101 8.57 -1.66 -30.96
N GLN A 102 8.84 -2.77 -30.29
CA GLN A 102 8.96 -4.09 -30.93
C GLN A 102 7.60 -4.76 -31.13
N PHE A 103 6.66 -4.57 -30.20
CA PHE A 103 5.33 -5.16 -30.18
C PHE A 103 4.25 -4.09 -30.00
N PRO A 104 4.10 -3.16 -30.97
CA PRO A 104 3.26 -1.96 -30.82
C PRO A 104 1.77 -2.25 -30.65
N ASP A 105 1.30 -3.41 -31.11
CA ASP A 105 -0.09 -3.82 -31.03
C ASP A 105 -0.31 -4.97 -30.01
N ASP A 106 0.71 -5.40 -29.26
CA ASP A 106 0.53 -6.46 -28.25
C ASP A 106 -0.28 -5.94 -27.04
N PRO A 107 -1.39 -6.60 -26.68
CA PRO A 107 -2.29 -6.07 -25.67
C PRO A 107 -1.68 -6.08 -24.26
N GLY A 108 -0.83 -7.06 -23.95
CA GLY A 108 -0.16 -7.17 -22.66
C GLY A 108 0.88 -6.06 -22.48
N ILE A 109 1.69 -5.79 -23.52
CA ILE A 109 2.67 -4.71 -23.51
C ILE A 109 2.00 -3.34 -23.42
N LEU A 110 0.94 -3.09 -24.21
CA LEU A 110 0.20 -1.83 -24.14
C LEU A 110 -0.42 -1.60 -22.75
N MET A 111 -1.02 -2.63 -22.16
CA MET A 111 -1.59 -2.58 -20.81
C MET A 111 -0.53 -2.29 -19.75
N LEU A 112 0.59 -3.03 -19.75
CA LEU A 112 1.68 -2.83 -18.80
C LEU A 112 2.33 -1.45 -18.93
N THR A 113 2.54 -1.00 -20.17
CA THR A 113 3.08 0.33 -20.48
C THR A 113 2.15 1.42 -19.95
N CYS A 114 0.85 1.32 -20.22
CA CYS A 114 -0.17 2.21 -19.65
C CYS A 114 -0.08 2.25 -18.11
N ASN A 115 0.00 1.09 -17.45
CA ASN A 115 0.07 1.02 -15.99
C ASN A 115 1.35 1.64 -15.43
N ILE A 116 2.49 1.50 -16.12
CA ILE A 116 3.75 2.17 -15.73
C ILE A 116 3.59 3.70 -15.80
N PHE A 117 3.11 4.23 -16.93
CA PHE A 117 2.93 5.68 -17.08
C PHE A 117 1.94 6.25 -16.04
N ARG A 118 0.89 5.50 -15.67
CA ARG A 118 0.03 5.88 -14.54
C ARG A 118 0.79 5.89 -13.22
N ALA A 119 1.58 4.85 -12.94
CA ALA A 119 2.36 4.71 -11.71
C ALA A 119 3.46 5.78 -11.56
N THR A 120 3.96 6.31 -12.67
CA THR A 120 4.92 7.43 -12.74
C THR A 120 4.25 8.80 -12.84
N ALA A 121 2.94 8.90 -12.55
CA ALA A 121 2.16 10.14 -12.56
C ALA A 121 2.16 10.88 -13.92
N GLN A 122 2.19 10.12 -15.01
CA GLN A 122 2.14 10.56 -16.40
C GLN A 122 0.85 10.07 -17.09
N PRO A 123 -0.34 10.53 -16.64
CA PRO A 123 -1.62 10.01 -17.13
C PRO A 123 -1.96 10.45 -18.57
N GLN A 124 -1.30 11.49 -19.09
CA GLN A 124 -1.48 11.96 -20.47
C GLN A 124 -0.80 11.03 -21.48
N GLU A 125 0.33 10.45 -21.11
CA GLU A 125 1.03 9.44 -21.86
C GLU A 125 0.29 8.10 -21.73
N ALA A 126 -0.15 7.76 -20.52
CA ALA A 126 -0.89 6.51 -20.26
C ALA A 126 -2.19 6.40 -21.08
N ILE A 127 -2.93 7.50 -21.27
CA ILE A 127 -4.17 7.46 -22.05
C ILE A 127 -3.92 7.13 -23.52
N GLN A 128 -2.75 7.43 -24.08
CA GLN A 128 -2.41 7.08 -25.46
C GLN A 128 -2.33 5.56 -25.63
N TYR A 129 -1.62 4.87 -24.74
CA TYR A 129 -1.47 3.41 -24.78
C TYR A 129 -2.78 2.67 -24.51
N SER A 130 -3.59 3.15 -23.55
CA SER A 130 -4.90 2.53 -23.28
C SER A 130 -5.91 2.79 -24.40
N SER A 131 -5.87 3.96 -25.05
CA SER A 131 -6.68 4.24 -26.24
C SER A 131 -6.25 3.38 -27.42
N HIS A 132 -4.93 3.18 -27.60
CA HIS A 132 -4.39 2.28 -28.61
C HIS A 132 -4.83 0.84 -28.38
N LEU A 133 -4.73 0.36 -27.13
CA LEU A 133 -5.21 -0.96 -26.71
C LEU A 133 -6.70 -1.14 -27.04
N LEU A 134 -7.53 -0.17 -26.66
CA LEU A 134 -8.97 -0.21 -26.92
C LEU A 134 -9.30 -0.15 -28.43
N SER A 135 -8.50 0.56 -29.22
CA SER A 135 -8.70 0.65 -30.68
C SER A 135 -8.30 -0.63 -31.40
N LYS A 136 -7.23 -1.30 -30.97
CA LYS A 136 -6.71 -2.51 -31.61
C LYS A 136 -7.40 -3.79 -31.12
N HIS A 137 -7.83 -3.78 -29.87
CA HIS A 137 -8.46 -4.92 -29.19
C HIS A 137 -9.77 -4.48 -28.51
N PRO A 138 -10.80 -4.10 -29.29
CA PRO A 138 -12.05 -3.54 -28.77
C PRO A 138 -12.91 -4.53 -27.98
N ASP A 139 -12.57 -5.82 -28.04
CA ASP A 139 -13.18 -6.94 -27.34
C ASP A 139 -12.46 -7.30 -26.03
N LEU A 140 -11.29 -6.71 -25.75
CA LEU A 140 -10.55 -6.95 -24.51
C LEU A 140 -11.03 -6.04 -23.38
N PRO A 141 -11.52 -6.60 -22.24
CA PRO A 141 -11.92 -5.80 -21.08
C PRO A 141 -10.83 -4.88 -20.53
N ALA A 142 -9.56 -5.29 -20.68
CA ALA A 142 -8.40 -4.54 -20.22
C ALA A 142 -8.31 -3.13 -20.84
N GLY A 143 -8.65 -2.97 -22.13
CA GLY A 143 -8.62 -1.67 -22.81
C GLY A 143 -9.57 -0.66 -22.19
N TYR A 144 -10.79 -1.08 -21.89
CA TYR A 144 -11.80 -0.24 -21.21
C TYR A 144 -11.37 0.10 -19.79
N TYR A 145 -10.86 -0.88 -19.04
CA TYR A 145 -10.46 -0.68 -17.65
C TYR A 145 -9.27 0.27 -17.54
N CYS A 146 -8.18 0.03 -18.28
CA CYS A 146 -7.01 0.92 -18.29
C CYS A 146 -7.36 2.33 -18.73
N SER A 147 -8.18 2.49 -19.79
CA SER A 147 -8.65 3.79 -20.25
C SER A 147 -9.49 4.50 -19.18
N ALA A 148 -10.39 3.77 -18.50
CA ALA A 148 -11.21 4.34 -17.44
C ALA A 148 -10.35 4.79 -16.24
N GLN A 149 -9.31 4.04 -15.90
CA GLN A 149 -8.38 4.42 -14.85
C GLN A 149 -7.54 5.66 -15.24
N CYS A 150 -7.04 5.73 -16.48
CA CYS A 150 -6.37 6.95 -16.97
C CYS A 150 -7.30 8.17 -16.92
N LEU A 151 -8.56 8.01 -17.34
CA LEU A 151 -9.56 9.07 -17.26
C LEU A 151 -9.83 9.50 -15.81
N VAL A 152 -9.77 8.60 -14.83
CA VAL A 152 -9.86 8.95 -13.41
C VAL A 152 -8.66 9.80 -12.98
N ASP A 153 -7.44 9.41 -13.34
CA ASP A 153 -6.22 10.14 -13.00
C ASP A 153 -6.18 11.54 -13.65
N LEU A 154 -6.83 11.68 -14.82
CA LEU A 154 -7.04 12.95 -15.52
C LEU A 154 -8.23 13.79 -14.98
N GLY A 155 -8.94 13.31 -13.95
CA GLY A 155 -10.11 14.00 -13.40
C GLY A 155 -11.41 13.83 -14.21
N ARG A 156 -11.39 13.09 -15.32
CA ARG A 156 -12.52 12.85 -16.24
C ARG A 156 -13.38 11.67 -15.80
N ILE A 157 -13.83 11.69 -14.53
CA ILE A 157 -14.56 10.59 -13.89
C ILE A 157 -15.89 10.25 -14.59
N SER A 158 -16.59 11.24 -15.15
CA SER A 158 -17.86 11.02 -15.85
C SER A 158 -17.68 10.16 -17.10
N GLU A 159 -16.59 10.38 -17.84
CA GLU A 159 -16.22 9.62 -19.03
C GLU A 159 -15.74 8.22 -18.66
N ALA A 160 -14.90 8.09 -17.63
CA ALA A 160 -14.49 6.79 -17.10
C ALA A 160 -15.70 5.90 -16.75
N LYS A 161 -16.73 6.48 -16.10
CA LYS A 161 -17.99 5.77 -15.77
C LYS A 161 -18.78 5.36 -17.02
N LYS A 162 -18.79 6.18 -18.07
CA LYS A 162 -19.44 5.81 -19.34
C LYS A 162 -18.71 4.61 -19.96
N LEU A 163 -17.39 4.64 -19.98
CA LEU A 163 -16.58 3.58 -20.55
C LEU A 163 -16.77 2.23 -19.85
N ILE A 164 -16.81 2.22 -18.51
CA ILE A 164 -17.07 0.99 -17.72
C ILE A 164 -18.51 0.50 -17.90
N LYS A 165 -19.48 1.39 -18.13
CA LYS A 165 -20.84 0.95 -18.51
C LYS A 165 -20.85 0.29 -19.88
N THR A 166 -20.12 0.85 -20.84
CA THR A 166 -19.96 0.24 -22.17
C THR A 166 -19.35 -1.15 -22.04
N LEU A 167 -18.25 -1.29 -21.30
CA LEU A 167 -17.59 -2.58 -21.05
C LEU A 167 -18.57 -3.68 -20.64
N VAL A 168 -19.36 -3.43 -19.61
CA VAL A 168 -20.31 -4.44 -19.06
C VAL A 168 -21.49 -4.68 -20.00
N ALA A 169 -21.81 -3.73 -20.88
CA ALA A 169 -22.88 -3.87 -21.87
C ALA A 169 -22.44 -4.55 -23.16
N SER A 170 -21.19 -4.37 -23.58
CA SER A 170 -20.67 -4.87 -24.87
C SER A 170 -19.89 -6.17 -24.75
N ILE A 171 -19.28 -6.46 -23.59
CA ILE A 171 -18.45 -7.65 -23.37
C ILE A 171 -18.96 -8.39 -22.13
N ASP A 172 -19.90 -9.31 -22.32
CA ASP A 172 -20.47 -10.10 -21.22
C ASP A 172 -19.55 -11.26 -20.82
N THR A 173 -18.55 -10.94 -19.99
CA THR A 173 -17.65 -11.93 -19.41
C THR A 173 -17.54 -11.76 -17.89
N PRO A 174 -17.18 -12.82 -17.13
CA PRO A 174 -16.89 -12.69 -15.70
C PRO A 174 -15.83 -11.63 -15.40
N LEU A 175 -14.80 -11.50 -16.27
CA LEU A 175 -13.74 -10.52 -16.13
C LEU A 175 -14.26 -9.08 -16.24
N SER A 176 -15.14 -8.79 -17.21
CA SER A 176 -15.76 -7.46 -17.36
C SER A 176 -16.45 -7.00 -16.08
N ASN A 177 -17.21 -7.91 -15.43
CA ASN A 177 -17.89 -7.61 -14.17
C ASN A 177 -16.92 -7.43 -13.00
N ILE A 178 -15.84 -8.22 -12.93
CA ILE A 178 -14.79 -8.07 -11.93
C ILE A 178 -14.11 -6.69 -12.06
N LEU A 179 -13.67 -6.33 -13.27
CA LEU A 179 -13.03 -5.04 -13.54
C LEU A 179 -13.99 -3.87 -13.26
N ALA A 180 -15.26 -3.98 -13.63
CA ALA A 180 -16.26 -2.96 -13.33
C ALA A 180 -16.50 -2.80 -11.82
N ARG A 181 -16.57 -3.90 -11.06
CA ARG A 181 -16.66 -3.87 -9.58
C ARG A 181 -15.45 -3.14 -9.01
N ASP A 182 -14.25 -3.49 -9.44
CA ASP A 182 -13.01 -2.94 -8.88
C ASP A 182 -12.86 -1.46 -9.22
N PHE A 183 -13.18 -1.05 -10.45
CA PHE A 183 -13.30 0.36 -10.82
C PHE A 183 -14.27 1.11 -9.90
N TYR A 184 -15.48 0.60 -9.68
CA TYR A 184 -16.45 1.28 -8.82
C TYR A 184 -16.04 1.33 -7.35
N ARG A 185 -15.19 0.40 -6.87
CA ARG A 185 -14.57 0.49 -5.54
C ARG A 185 -13.49 1.56 -5.50
N GLU A 186 -12.63 1.60 -6.51
CA GLU A 186 -11.56 2.59 -6.68
C GLU A 186 -12.13 4.01 -6.69
N ILE A 187 -13.19 4.25 -7.48
CA ILE A 187 -13.81 5.58 -7.53
C ILE A 187 -14.82 5.83 -6.39
N GLY A 188 -14.91 4.94 -5.42
CA GLY A 188 -15.74 5.13 -4.23
C GLY A 188 -17.25 5.00 -4.41
N MET A 189 -17.70 4.51 -5.57
CA MET A 189 -19.10 4.17 -5.82
C MET A 189 -19.45 2.80 -5.25
N ARG A 190 -19.19 2.60 -3.95
CA ARG A 190 -19.31 1.29 -3.28
C ARG A 190 -20.71 0.67 -3.38
N GLN A 191 -21.77 1.48 -3.47
CA GLN A 191 -23.13 0.96 -3.72
C GLN A 191 -23.29 0.29 -5.10
N ARG A 192 -22.63 0.82 -6.14
CA ARG A 192 -22.60 0.18 -7.48
C ARG A 192 -21.74 -1.07 -7.45
N ALA A 193 -20.55 -1.00 -6.87
CA ALA A 193 -19.69 -2.17 -6.68
C ALA A 193 -20.45 -3.31 -5.97
N LYS A 194 -21.15 -3.03 -4.87
CA LYS A 194 -22.00 -4.00 -4.15
C LYS A 194 -23.06 -4.65 -5.05
N LYS A 195 -23.67 -3.91 -6.00
CA LYS A 195 -24.65 -4.49 -6.93
C LYS A 195 -23.97 -5.50 -7.85
N ILE A 196 -22.82 -5.14 -8.42
CA ILE A 196 -22.04 -6.01 -9.29
C ILE A 196 -21.50 -7.23 -8.53
N SER A 197 -20.94 -7.04 -7.33
CA SER A 197 -20.50 -8.16 -6.48
C SER A 197 -21.62 -9.13 -6.14
N SER A 198 -22.84 -8.62 -5.94
CA SER A 198 -24.03 -9.46 -5.73
C SER A 198 -24.36 -10.29 -6.97
N GLN A 199 -24.23 -9.71 -8.17
CA GLN A 199 -24.46 -10.40 -9.43
C GLN A 199 -23.40 -11.48 -9.65
N ILE A 200 -22.12 -11.14 -9.49
CA ILE A 200 -21.00 -12.09 -9.59
C ILE A 200 -21.18 -13.26 -8.61
N ALA A 201 -21.52 -12.99 -7.35
CA ALA A 201 -21.74 -14.04 -6.34
C ALA A 201 -22.97 -14.91 -6.62
N GLN A 202 -23.92 -14.44 -7.44
CA GLN A 202 -25.09 -15.20 -7.88
C GLN A 202 -24.79 -16.03 -9.13
N SER A 203 -24.11 -15.45 -10.13
CA SER A 203 -23.80 -16.11 -11.40
C SER A 203 -22.66 -17.12 -11.29
N SER A 204 -21.70 -16.87 -10.40
CA SER A 204 -20.52 -17.72 -10.21
C SER A 204 -20.21 -17.84 -8.71
N PRO A 205 -21.03 -18.58 -7.94
CA PRO A 205 -20.87 -18.68 -6.50
C PRO A 205 -19.59 -19.42 -6.13
N SER A 206 -18.69 -18.74 -5.41
CA SER A 206 -17.52 -19.33 -4.76
C SER A 206 -17.31 -18.69 -3.39
N ILE A 207 -16.43 -19.24 -2.56
CA ILE A 207 -16.08 -18.61 -1.28
C ILE A 207 -15.58 -17.18 -1.53
N GLU A 208 -14.70 -16.99 -2.51
CA GLU A 208 -14.15 -15.68 -2.84
C GLU A 208 -15.23 -14.69 -3.32
N THR A 209 -16.08 -15.07 -4.28
CA THR A 209 -17.09 -14.13 -4.81
C THR A 209 -18.12 -13.75 -3.75
N ASN A 210 -18.49 -14.69 -2.87
CA ASN A 210 -19.36 -14.42 -1.73
C ASN A 210 -18.68 -13.52 -0.68
N ILE A 211 -17.39 -13.72 -0.37
CA ILE A 211 -16.63 -12.84 0.53
C ILE A 211 -16.60 -11.42 -0.03
N GLN A 212 -16.30 -11.24 -1.32
CA GLN A 212 -16.26 -9.91 -1.93
C GLN A 212 -17.58 -9.14 -1.78
N PHE A 213 -18.71 -9.81 -1.98
CA PHE A 213 -20.02 -9.22 -1.74
C PHE A 213 -20.27 -8.93 -0.25
N ALA A 214 -19.89 -9.84 0.65
CA ALA A 214 -20.00 -9.65 2.08
C ALA A 214 -19.21 -8.41 2.54
N ILE A 215 -17.97 -8.26 2.09
CA ILE A 215 -17.13 -7.10 2.40
C ILE A 215 -17.74 -5.80 1.87
N ASP A 216 -18.38 -5.81 0.71
CA ASP A 216 -19.13 -4.63 0.25
C ASP A 216 -20.31 -4.28 1.16
N LEU A 217 -21.00 -5.27 1.75
CA LEU A 217 -22.02 -5.01 2.78
C LEU A 217 -21.40 -4.39 4.03
N LEU A 218 -20.27 -4.95 4.49
CA LEU A 218 -19.55 -4.50 5.67
C LEU A 218 -19.09 -3.04 5.51
N VAL A 219 -18.35 -2.72 4.45
CA VAL A 219 -17.83 -1.37 4.15
C VAL A 219 -18.96 -0.34 4.02
N LEU A 220 -20.12 -0.75 3.53
CA LEU A 220 -21.32 0.10 3.47
C LEU A 220 -22.06 0.24 4.81
N GLY A 221 -21.49 -0.27 5.90
CA GLY A 221 -22.07 -0.25 7.25
C GLY A 221 -23.27 -1.18 7.43
N ARG A 222 -23.53 -2.10 6.49
CA ARG A 222 -24.68 -3.03 6.56
C ARG A 222 -24.33 -4.28 7.38
N THR A 223 -23.82 -4.08 8.60
CA THR A 223 -23.26 -5.12 9.48
C THR A 223 -24.23 -6.28 9.72
N GLN A 224 -25.51 -6.00 10.00
CA GLN A 224 -26.51 -7.06 10.19
C GLN A 224 -26.76 -7.89 8.92
N ARG A 225 -26.69 -7.29 7.73
CA ARG A 225 -26.81 -8.04 6.47
C ARG A 225 -25.54 -8.83 6.17
N PHE A 226 -24.38 -8.27 6.51
CA PHE A 226 -23.09 -8.93 6.44
C PHE A 226 -23.11 -10.24 7.26
N PHE A 227 -23.40 -10.18 8.57
CA PHE A 227 -23.45 -11.37 9.43
C PHE A 227 -24.49 -12.41 9.00
N ARG A 228 -25.67 -11.97 8.56
CA ARG A 228 -26.68 -12.88 8.01
C ARG A 228 -26.19 -13.59 6.75
N PHE A 229 -25.48 -12.87 5.88
CA PHE A 229 -25.00 -13.43 4.62
C PHE A 229 -23.84 -14.41 4.82
N ILE A 230 -22.84 -14.04 5.62
CA ILE A 230 -21.68 -14.92 5.89
C ILE A 230 -22.11 -16.21 6.60
N LYS A 231 -23.08 -16.14 7.54
CA LYS A 231 -23.68 -17.31 8.17
C LYS A 231 -24.45 -18.17 7.16
N LYS A 232 -25.29 -17.55 6.33
CA LYS A 232 -26.07 -18.28 5.30
C LYS A 232 -25.17 -19.01 4.28
N LYS A 233 -24.03 -18.42 3.94
CA LYS A 233 -23.09 -18.94 2.95
C LYS A 233 -21.96 -19.80 3.55
N ASN A 234 -21.99 -20.02 4.87
CA ASN A 234 -20.95 -20.75 5.61
C ASN A 234 -19.53 -20.26 5.27
N LEU A 235 -19.32 -18.94 5.25
CA LEU A 235 -18.04 -18.32 4.88
C LEU A 235 -17.06 -18.17 6.04
N ILE A 236 -17.56 -18.32 7.27
CA ILE A 236 -16.78 -18.31 8.51
C ILE A 236 -16.72 -19.76 8.97
N ASN A 237 -15.51 -20.26 9.17
CA ASN A 237 -15.28 -21.69 9.40
C ASN A 237 -14.99 -22.04 10.86
N ASP A 238 -14.70 -21.05 11.71
CA ASP A 238 -14.31 -21.26 13.10
C ASP A 238 -14.60 -20.02 13.98
N GLU A 239 -14.36 -20.16 15.29
CA GLU A 239 -14.55 -19.09 16.28
C GLU A 239 -13.57 -17.92 16.07
N THR A 240 -12.40 -18.15 15.46
CA THR A 240 -11.39 -17.11 15.23
C THR A 240 -11.83 -16.11 14.18
N ASP A 241 -12.49 -16.58 13.11
CA ASP A 241 -13.12 -15.76 12.09
C ASP A 241 -14.22 -14.85 12.70
N ILE A 242 -15.05 -15.40 13.61
CA ILE A 242 -16.11 -14.63 14.30
C ILE A 242 -15.49 -13.56 15.18
N LYS A 243 -14.48 -13.93 15.98
CA LYS A 243 -13.76 -13.00 16.85
C LYS A 243 -13.14 -11.87 16.04
N PHE A 244 -12.48 -12.16 14.92
CA PHE A 244 -11.90 -11.14 14.04
C PHE A 244 -12.93 -10.09 13.60
N PHE A 245 -14.12 -10.49 13.13
CA PHE A 245 -15.16 -9.54 12.73
C PHE A 245 -15.80 -8.81 13.91
N HIS A 246 -15.89 -9.44 15.07
CA HIS A 246 -16.34 -8.79 16.29
C HIS A 246 -15.36 -7.69 16.72
N ASP A 247 -14.06 -8.01 16.76
CA ASP A 247 -12.97 -7.09 17.07
C ASP A 247 -12.93 -5.92 16.07
N LEU A 248 -13.09 -6.21 14.78
CA LEU A 248 -13.16 -5.20 13.71
C LEU A 248 -14.33 -4.22 13.86
N LEU A 249 -15.45 -4.65 14.46
CA LEU A 249 -16.64 -3.82 14.63
C LEU A 249 -16.74 -3.19 16.02
N SER A 250 -15.94 -3.65 16.97
CA SER A 250 -15.92 -3.18 18.34
C SER A 250 -15.19 -1.84 18.44
N ARG A 251 -15.92 -0.80 18.87
CA ARG A 251 -15.34 0.52 19.13
C ARG A 251 -14.26 0.46 20.21
N GLU A 252 -14.53 -0.27 21.29
CA GLU A 252 -13.62 -0.37 22.43
C GLU A 252 -12.31 -1.02 22.01
N PHE A 253 -12.38 -2.17 21.33
CA PHE A 253 -11.21 -2.88 20.83
C PHE A 253 -10.40 -2.01 19.86
N ALA A 254 -11.06 -1.44 18.85
CA ALA A 254 -10.39 -0.69 17.79
C ALA A 254 -9.79 0.65 18.25
N MET A 255 -10.25 1.20 19.39
CA MET A 255 -9.72 2.43 19.98
C MET A 255 -8.58 2.17 21.00
N ASN A 256 -8.65 1.06 21.73
CA ASN A 256 -7.81 0.79 22.90
C ASN A 256 -7.15 -0.59 22.82
N LEU A 257 -6.32 -0.80 21.80
CA LEU A 257 -5.52 -2.02 21.70
C LEU A 257 -4.58 -2.13 22.93
N ALA A 258 -4.75 -3.19 23.71
CA ALA A 258 -3.93 -3.48 24.89
C ALA A 258 -2.65 -4.26 24.54
N SER A 259 -2.66 -4.97 23.41
CA SER A 259 -1.55 -5.77 22.90
C SER A 259 -1.46 -5.63 21.37
N PRO A 260 -0.33 -5.99 20.75
CA PRO A 260 -0.25 -6.08 19.31
C PRO A 260 -1.32 -7.01 18.76
N LEU A 261 -1.80 -6.72 17.55
CA LEU A 261 -2.69 -7.63 16.81
C LEU A 261 -1.88 -8.90 16.52
N ASP A 262 -2.42 -10.08 16.81
CA ASP A 262 -1.69 -11.33 16.62
C ASP A 262 -1.63 -11.76 15.13
N ASN A 263 -0.81 -12.79 14.85
CA ASN A 263 -0.62 -13.32 13.50
C ASN A 263 -1.93 -13.84 12.88
N SER A 264 -2.84 -14.38 13.68
CA SER A 264 -4.13 -14.87 13.21
C SER A 264 -4.97 -13.69 12.72
N TRP A 265 -5.08 -12.63 13.53
CA TRP A 265 -5.82 -11.41 13.19
C TRP A 265 -5.28 -10.78 11.90
N ARG A 266 -3.95 -10.62 11.78
CA ARG A 266 -3.32 -10.07 10.57
C ARG A 266 -3.57 -10.94 9.34
N SER A 267 -3.46 -12.26 9.47
CA SER A 267 -3.73 -13.21 8.38
C SER A 267 -5.19 -13.18 7.94
N LEU A 268 -6.14 -13.13 8.88
CA LEU A 268 -7.56 -13.02 8.59
C LEU A 268 -7.92 -11.71 7.91
N SER A 269 -7.25 -10.60 8.28
CA SER A 269 -7.41 -9.32 7.59
C SER A 269 -7.07 -9.40 6.11
N VAL A 270 -6.00 -10.13 5.75
CA VAL A 270 -5.59 -10.36 4.35
C VAL A 270 -6.53 -11.34 3.66
N LYS A 271 -6.84 -12.49 4.29
CA LYS A 271 -7.78 -13.52 3.80
C LYS A 271 -9.11 -12.89 3.38
N TYR A 272 -9.65 -12.01 4.22
CA TYR A 272 -10.93 -11.34 3.99
C TYR A 272 -10.83 -10.02 3.23
N LYS A 273 -9.63 -9.61 2.79
CA LYS A 273 -9.40 -8.37 2.03
C LYS A 273 -9.99 -7.14 2.74
N VAL A 274 -9.90 -7.11 4.08
CA VAL A 274 -10.38 -5.99 4.91
C VAL A 274 -9.29 -4.93 5.00
N PHE A 275 -8.08 -5.33 5.40
CA PHE A 275 -6.88 -4.50 5.34
C PHE A 275 -5.73 -5.30 4.74
N GLU A 276 -5.40 -5.00 3.49
CA GLU A 276 -4.34 -5.69 2.74
C GLU A 276 -2.93 -5.20 3.10
N HIS A 277 -2.79 -4.20 3.98
CA HIS A 277 -1.48 -3.70 4.45
C HIS A 277 -0.60 -4.84 4.99
N PHE A 278 -1.20 -5.78 5.73
CA PHE A 278 -0.49 -6.95 6.29
C PHE A 278 -0.05 -7.99 5.26
N LYS A 279 -0.32 -7.80 3.96
CA LYS A 279 0.31 -8.59 2.89
C LYS A 279 1.79 -8.25 2.76
N ASP A 280 2.19 -7.01 3.08
CA ASP A 280 3.60 -6.64 3.15
C ASP A 280 4.16 -7.08 4.52
N THR A 281 5.10 -8.02 4.50
CA THR A 281 5.75 -8.54 5.72
C THR A 281 6.65 -7.51 6.43
N THR A 282 6.90 -6.38 5.77
CA THR A 282 7.62 -5.23 6.34
C THR A 282 6.70 -4.20 6.99
N PHE A 283 5.37 -4.34 6.85
CA PHE A 283 4.40 -3.43 7.49
C PHE A 283 4.10 -3.85 8.93
N ASN A 284 4.30 -2.95 9.89
CA ASN A 284 4.13 -3.17 11.33
C ASN A 284 4.81 -4.47 11.81
N LYS A 285 6.01 -4.77 11.31
CA LYS A 285 6.73 -6.01 11.64
C LYS A 285 6.96 -6.14 13.13
N TYR A 286 6.85 -7.36 13.68
CA TYR A 286 7.08 -7.56 15.10
C TYR A 286 8.58 -7.43 15.44
N PRO A 287 8.94 -6.61 16.43
CA PRO A 287 10.30 -6.50 16.96
C PRO A 287 11.03 -7.82 17.24
N PHE A 288 10.34 -8.81 17.82
CA PHE A 288 10.98 -10.09 18.18
C PHE A 288 11.44 -10.89 16.96
N GLU A 289 10.79 -10.73 15.80
CA GLU A 289 11.19 -11.41 14.56
C GLU A 289 12.51 -10.85 14.04
N MET A 290 12.79 -9.57 14.27
CA MET A 290 14.08 -8.96 13.92
C MET A 290 15.21 -9.50 14.80
N ARG A 291 14.93 -9.83 16.07
CA ARG A 291 15.94 -10.40 16.97
C ARG A 291 16.36 -11.82 16.60
N GLN A 292 15.51 -12.55 15.88
CA GLN A 292 15.79 -13.91 15.43
C GLN A 292 16.66 -13.95 14.17
N ASP A 293 16.90 -12.79 13.56
CA ASP A 293 17.71 -12.65 12.37
C ASP A 293 19.20 -12.61 12.72
N SER A 294 19.93 -13.64 12.28
CA SER A 294 21.38 -13.77 12.51
C SER A 294 22.23 -12.97 11.52
N SER A 295 21.62 -12.28 10.56
CA SER A 295 22.34 -11.46 9.58
C SER A 295 22.98 -10.22 10.21
N HIS A 296 24.18 -9.85 9.73
CA HIS A 296 24.83 -8.58 10.07
C HIS A 296 24.27 -7.38 9.28
N LEU A 297 23.27 -7.57 8.42
CA LEU A 297 22.67 -6.50 7.64
C LEU A 297 21.76 -5.62 8.50
N PRO A 298 21.73 -4.30 8.25
CA PRO A 298 20.95 -3.39 9.06
C PRO A 298 19.44 -3.53 8.85
N TRP A 299 18.68 -3.23 9.91
CA TRP A 299 17.24 -2.97 9.84
C TRP A 299 17.00 -1.47 9.85
N ILE A 300 16.18 -0.99 8.91
CA ILE A 300 15.78 0.42 8.82
C ILE A 300 14.29 0.49 9.15
N CYS A 301 13.97 1.02 10.32
CA CYS A 301 12.59 1.13 10.82
C CYS A 301 12.07 2.55 10.58
N VAL A 302 11.12 2.71 9.67
CA VAL A 302 10.52 3.99 9.30
C VAL A 302 9.20 4.17 10.03
N ILE A 303 9.16 5.11 10.96
CA ILE A 303 7.95 5.57 11.65
C ILE A 303 7.48 6.83 10.95
N HIS A 304 6.22 6.90 10.54
CA HIS A 304 5.70 8.12 9.90
C HIS A 304 4.33 8.56 10.42
N VAL A 305 4.22 9.87 10.65
CA VAL A 305 2.98 10.53 11.06
C VAL A 305 2.18 10.99 9.83
N GLY A 306 1.02 10.37 9.61
CA GLY A 306 0.19 10.59 8.42
C GLY A 306 0.66 9.78 7.20
N LYS A 307 -0.13 9.76 6.13
CA LYS A 307 0.04 8.74 5.07
C LYS A 307 1.02 9.12 3.95
N CYS A 308 0.87 10.31 3.36
CA CYS A 308 1.40 10.56 2.01
C CYS A 308 2.93 10.69 1.95
N ALA A 309 3.52 11.49 2.84
CA ALA A 309 4.97 11.72 2.81
C ALA A 309 5.76 10.50 3.33
N GLY A 310 5.23 9.79 4.33
CA GLY A 310 5.84 8.58 4.88
C GLY A 310 5.92 7.45 3.87
N GLU A 311 4.82 7.14 3.18
CA GLU A 311 4.78 6.11 2.12
C GLU A 311 5.81 6.43 1.01
N SER A 312 5.95 7.70 0.64
CA SER A 312 6.92 8.16 -0.36
C SER A 312 8.37 7.94 0.10
N ILE A 313 8.67 8.15 1.38
CA ILE A 313 10.00 7.92 1.97
C ILE A 313 10.32 6.43 2.02
N VAL A 314 9.40 5.59 2.51
CA VAL A 314 9.57 4.12 2.56
C VAL A 314 9.84 3.58 1.16
N ARG A 315 9.06 4.04 0.17
CA ARG A 315 9.25 3.67 -1.22
C ARG A 315 10.62 4.08 -1.75
N SER A 316 10.99 5.35 -1.55
CA SER A 316 12.29 5.88 -1.99
C SER A 316 13.44 5.07 -1.38
N LEU A 317 13.37 4.75 -0.09
CA LEU A 317 14.35 3.90 0.59
C LEU A 317 14.43 2.50 -0.03
N LYS A 318 13.29 1.85 -0.29
CA LYS A 318 13.22 0.52 -0.91
C LYS A 318 13.80 0.52 -2.34
N CYS A 319 13.59 1.60 -3.11
CA CYS A 319 14.18 1.75 -4.44
C CYS A 319 15.69 2.01 -4.39
N MET A 320 16.16 2.83 -3.44
CA MET A 320 17.58 3.14 -3.28
C MET A 320 18.37 1.95 -2.69
N LEU A 321 17.74 1.16 -1.82
CA LEU A 321 18.38 0.06 -1.10
C LEU A 321 17.67 -1.27 -1.40
N PRO A 322 17.71 -1.74 -2.66
CA PRO A 322 17.01 -2.97 -3.04
C PRO A 322 17.48 -4.18 -2.22
N GLU A 323 18.77 -4.24 -1.86
CA GLU A 323 19.31 -5.31 -1.01
C GLU A 323 18.76 -5.31 0.43
N LEU A 324 18.21 -4.17 0.89
CA LEU A 324 17.57 -4.02 2.19
C LEU A 324 16.05 -3.94 2.09
N LYS A 325 15.44 -4.20 0.93
CA LYS A 325 13.99 -4.02 0.73
C LYS A 325 13.13 -4.76 1.74
N LYS A 326 13.49 -6.01 2.08
CA LYS A 326 12.81 -6.83 3.12
C LYS A 326 13.19 -6.43 4.56
N ARG A 327 14.15 -5.51 4.72
CA ARG A 327 14.69 -4.98 5.99
C ARG A 327 14.31 -3.51 6.27
N ILE A 328 13.61 -2.87 5.32
CA ILE A 328 13.01 -1.56 5.50
C ILE A 328 11.57 -1.75 5.98
N VAL A 329 11.35 -1.50 7.26
CA VAL A 329 10.11 -1.77 7.98
C VAL A 329 9.32 -0.49 8.16
N GLU A 330 8.04 -0.51 7.82
CA GLU A 330 7.11 0.60 8.04
C GLU A 330 6.36 0.41 9.35
N TYR A 331 6.29 1.43 10.19
CA TYR A 331 5.42 1.47 11.36
C TYR A 331 4.37 2.57 11.21
N HIS A 332 3.12 2.16 11.01
CA HIS A 332 2.00 3.05 10.71
C HIS A 332 0.64 2.47 11.13
N VAL A 333 -0.21 3.29 11.78
CA VAL A 333 -1.60 2.97 12.20
C VAL A 333 -1.75 1.62 12.94
N PHE A 334 -2.98 1.12 13.14
CA PHE A 334 -3.26 -0.13 13.86
C PHE A 334 -2.63 -0.18 15.27
N ASP A 335 -1.72 -1.13 15.49
CA ASP A 335 -0.97 -1.42 16.71
C ASP A 335 0.46 -0.86 16.69
N SER A 336 0.79 0.00 15.72
CA SER A 336 2.14 0.54 15.52
C SER A 336 2.71 1.24 16.75
N ASN A 337 1.92 1.98 17.53
CA ASN A 337 2.39 2.60 18.77
C ASN A 337 2.91 1.58 19.79
N ILE A 338 2.26 0.42 19.91
CA ILE A 338 2.68 -0.67 20.80
C ILE A 338 3.97 -1.31 20.29
N LEU A 339 4.05 -1.54 18.98
CA LEU A 339 5.21 -2.13 18.34
C LEU A 339 6.42 -1.19 18.36
N ILE A 340 6.23 0.12 18.26
CA ILE A 340 7.29 1.12 18.37
C ILE A 340 7.85 1.16 19.79
N ASN A 341 6.99 1.06 20.81
CA ASN A 341 7.45 0.96 22.20
C ASN A 341 8.34 -0.29 22.38
N GLN A 342 7.86 -1.43 21.90
CA GLN A 342 8.67 -2.66 21.89
C GLN A 342 9.97 -2.46 21.11
N LEU A 343 9.93 -1.83 19.92
CA LEU A 343 11.08 -1.52 19.08
C LEU A 343 12.15 -0.72 19.83
N LEU A 344 11.76 0.40 20.43
CA LEU A 344 12.67 1.30 21.11
C LEU A 344 13.33 0.63 22.33
N SER A 345 12.58 -0.19 23.08
CA SER A 345 13.15 -0.91 24.23
C SER A 345 14.28 -1.86 23.84
N PHE A 346 14.26 -2.41 22.62
CA PHE A 346 15.24 -3.39 22.19
C PHE A 346 16.32 -2.84 21.26
N ALA A 347 15.98 -1.84 20.43
CA ALA A 347 16.93 -1.19 19.52
C ALA A 347 18.12 -0.59 20.28
N GLN A 348 17.93 -0.24 21.56
CA GLN A 348 19.00 0.19 22.45
C GLN A 348 20.12 -0.84 22.61
N TYR A 349 19.85 -2.13 22.45
CA TYR A 349 20.84 -3.20 22.58
C TYR A 349 21.32 -3.74 21.22
N GLU A 350 20.70 -3.29 20.13
CA GLU A 350 20.95 -3.78 18.77
C GLU A 350 21.50 -2.68 17.87
N PRO A 351 22.84 -2.54 17.73
CA PRO A 351 23.45 -1.41 17.01
C PRO A 351 23.12 -1.37 15.51
N ASN A 352 22.69 -2.49 14.94
CA ASN A 352 22.33 -2.66 13.52
C ASN A 352 20.90 -2.20 13.19
N ILE A 353 20.20 -1.59 14.15
CA ILE A 353 18.87 -1.03 13.94
C ILE A 353 18.98 0.48 13.90
N ASP A 354 18.46 1.07 12.83
CA ASP A 354 18.27 2.50 12.69
C ASP A 354 16.80 2.82 12.54
N ILE A 355 16.38 3.88 13.21
CA ILE A 355 15.02 4.36 13.27
C ILE A 355 14.95 5.69 12.54
N ILE A 356 14.10 5.76 11.52
CA ILE A 356 13.79 6.98 10.79
C ILE A 356 12.41 7.44 11.24
N PHE A 357 12.33 8.63 11.83
CA PHE A 357 11.05 9.24 12.20
C PHE A 357 10.71 10.37 11.23
N CYS A 358 9.62 10.21 10.49
CA CYS A 358 9.11 11.25 9.60
C CYS A 358 8.18 12.17 10.39
N THR A 359 8.49 13.47 10.45
CA THR A 359 7.72 14.48 11.18
C THR A 359 7.21 15.61 10.29
N ARG A 360 6.18 16.30 10.76
CA ARG A 360 5.55 17.45 10.09
C ARG A 360 5.06 18.42 11.15
N ASP A 361 4.87 19.68 10.76
CA ASP A 361 4.12 20.64 11.59
C ASP A 361 2.80 20.00 12.09
N PRO A 362 2.50 20.04 13.41
CA PRO A 362 1.31 19.40 13.97
C PRO A 362 -0.01 19.86 13.36
N LEU A 363 -0.17 21.15 13.07
CA LEU A 363 -1.41 21.70 12.51
C LEU A 363 -1.58 21.26 11.05
N GLU A 364 -0.55 21.42 10.22
CA GLU A 364 -0.59 20.96 8.83
C GLU A 364 -0.84 19.45 8.73
N ARG A 365 -0.20 18.68 9.61
CA ARG A 365 -0.40 17.23 9.70
C ARG A 365 -1.84 16.92 10.07
N TRP A 366 -2.42 17.58 11.06
CA TRP A 366 -3.80 17.38 11.46
C TRP A 366 -4.80 17.68 10.34
N VAL A 367 -4.63 18.82 9.65
CA VAL A 367 -5.45 19.18 8.48
C VAL A 367 -5.33 18.15 7.36
N SER A 368 -4.09 17.73 7.04
CA SER A 368 -3.84 16.70 6.03
C SER A 368 -4.45 15.35 6.43
N SER A 369 -4.38 14.98 7.70
CA SER A 369 -4.97 13.76 8.24
C SER A 369 -6.49 13.77 8.15
N PHE A 370 -7.15 14.91 8.47
CA PHE A 370 -8.59 15.08 8.28
C PHE A 370 -8.97 14.80 6.83
N ASN A 371 -8.30 15.48 5.89
CA ASN A 371 -8.62 15.37 4.47
C ASN A 371 -8.47 13.92 3.97
N TRP A 372 -7.42 13.23 4.42
CA TRP A 372 -7.18 11.82 4.09
C TRP A 372 -8.28 10.91 4.65
N ASP A 373 -8.62 11.05 5.93
CA ASP A 373 -9.62 10.24 6.60
C ASP A 373 -11.03 10.48 6.03
N PHE A 374 -11.40 11.75 5.83
CA PHE A 374 -12.67 12.12 5.21
C PHE A 374 -12.77 11.53 3.80
N TYR A 375 -11.77 11.74 2.97
CA TYR A 375 -11.79 11.23 1.60
C TYR A 375 -11.84 9.69 1.56
N THR A 376 -11.00 9.00 2.33
CA THR A 376 -10.87 7.53 2.29
C THR A 376 -12.10 6.82 2.85
N TYR A 377 -12.61 7.28 4.01
CA TYR A 377 -13.65 6.58 4.75
C TYR A 377 -15.05 7.12 4.45
N LYS A 378 -15.22 8.42 4.27
CA LYS A 378 -16.54 9.04 4.01
C LYS A 378 -16.87 9.07 2.52
N LEU A 379 -16.00 9.67 1.70
CA LEU A 379 -16.27 9.88 0.27
C LEU A 379 -16.07 8.60 -0.54
N ARG A 380 -14.90 7.97 -0.41
CA ARG A 380 -14.55 6.77 -1.18
C ARG A 380 -15.04 5.47 -0.54
N LYS A 381 -15.21 5.43 0.79
CA LYS A 381 -15.62 4.21 1.50
C LYS A 381 -14.76 3.02 1.09
N HIS A 382 -13.44 3.20 1.15
CA HIS A 382 -12.50 2.13 0.84
C HIS A 382 -12.51 1.05 1.93
N TYR A 383 -12.56 1.49 3.18
CA TYR A 383 -12.59 0.64 4.36
C TYR A 383 -13.89 0.81 5.14
N TYR A 384 -14.17 -0.14 6.03
CA TYR A 384 -15.23 0.02 7.02
C TYR A 384 -14.95 1.25 7.90
N CYS A 385 -16.01 2.01 8.17
CA CYS A 385 -15.99 3.14 9.09
C CYS A 385 -17.23 3.05 9.98
N PRO A 386 -17.09 3.11 11.31
CA PRO A 386 -18.22 3.14 12.23
C PRO A 386 -19.24 4.24 11.88
N ARG A 387 -20.53 3.92 12.03
CA ARG A 387 -21.61 4.82 11.61
C ARG A 387 -21.57 6.17 12.36
N TYR A 388 -21.17 6.18 13.62
CA TYR A 388 -21.07 7.40 14.41
C TYR A 388 -20.03 8.37 13.82
N ILE A 389 -18.88 7.87 13.36
CA ILE A 389 -17.84 8.68 12.69
C ILE A 389 -18.38 9.25 11.37
N LEU A 390 -19.09 8.43 10.59
CA LEU A 390 -19.70 8.90 9.35
C LEU A 390 -20.73 10.00 9.59
N ASN A 391 -21.49 9.96 10.68
CA ASN A 391 -22.43 11.01 11.06
C ASN A 391 -21.68 12.28 11.53
N LEU A 392 -20.58 12.14 12.25
CA LEU A 392 -19.73 13.27 12.63
C LEU A 392 -19.13 13.96 11.41
N PHE A 393 -18.72 13.20 10.39
CA PHE A 393 -18.30 13.76 9.10
C PHE A 393 -19.43 14.43 8.31
N ASP A 394 -20.71 14.12 8.56
CA ASP A 394 -21.82 14.90 7.99
C ASP A 394 -21.93 16.28 8.66
N LYS A 395 -21.58 16.40 9.95
CA LYS A 395 -21.54 17.67 10.70
C LYS A 395 -20.28 18.49 10.37
N TYR A 396 -19.12 17.83 10.31
CA TYR A 396 -17.82 18.43 10.03
C TYR A 396 -17.24 17.85 8.72
N ASP A 397 -17.60 18.46 7.60
CA ASP A 397 -17.23 18.02 6.24
C ASP A 397 -15.89 18.57 5.73
N SER A 398 -15.21 19.38 6.55
CA SER A 398 -13.91 19.99 6.27
C SER A 398 -13.13 20.16 7.56
N SER A 399 -11.80 20.15 7.48
CA SER A 399 -10.93 20.39 8.64
C SER A 399 -11.18 21.78 9.23
N LYS A 400 -11.54 22.76 8.39
CA LYS A 400 -11.94 24.10 8.83
C LYS A 400 -13.19 24.09 9.71
N LYS A 401 -14.26 23.38 9.30
CA LYS A 401 -15.46 23.24 10.15
C LYS A 401 -15.15 22.49 11.44
N LEU A 402 -14.30 21.46 11.39
CA LEU A 402 -13.89 20.74 12.59
C LEU A 402 -13.09 21.63 13.55
N ALA A 403 -12.13 22.41 13.03
CA ALA A 403 -11.34 23.36 13.81
C ALA A 403 -12.23 24.42 14.48
N ARG A 404 -13.25 24.92 13.76
CA ARG A 404 -14.26 25.81 14.33
C ARG A 404 -15.06 25.15 15.45
N GLY A 405 -15.45 23.89 15.29
CA GLY A 405 -16.11 23.13 16.34
C GLY A 405 -15.24 22.97 17.59
N ILE A 406 -13.93 22.74 17.42
CA ILE A 406 -12.96 22.71 18.53
C ILE A 406 -12.89 24.08 19.22
N TYR A 407 -12.75 25.16 18.45
CA TYR A 407 -12.74 26.53 18.97
C TYR A 407 -14.01 26.88 19.75
N ASN A 408 -15.18 26.43 19.27
CA ASN A 408 -16.47 26.60 19.92
C ASN A 408 -16.71 25.63 21.10
N CYS A 409 -15.73 24.78 21.42
CA CYS A 409 -15.82 23.74 22.44
C CYS A 409 -16.96 22.71 22.23
N GLU A 410 -17.28 22.37 20.98
CA GLU A 410 -18.32 21.38 20.66
C GLU A 410 -17.87 19.95 21.00
N GLU A 411 -18.61 19.22 21.83
CA GLU A 411 -18.27 17.86 22.27
C GLU A 411 -18.09 16.89 21.09
N GLU A 412 -18.93 17.02 20.06
CA GLU A 412 -18.84 16.16 18.88
C GLU A 412 -17.59 16.45 18.03
N ALA A 413 -17.08 17.69 18.06
CA ALA A 413 -15.84 18.05 17.37
C ALA A 413 -14.65 17.33 18.01
N PHE A 414 -14.55 17.38 19.34
CA PHE A 414 -13.53 16.62 20.07
C PHE A 414 -13.69 15.12 19.89
N THR A 415 -14.94 14.62 19.86
CA THR A 415 -15.21 13.20 19.61
C THR A 415 -14.66 12.75 18.27
N LEU A 416 -14.87 13.54 17.19
CA LEU A 416 -14.32 13.23 15.87
C LEU A 416 -12.79 13.35 15.86
N ALA A 417 -12.26 14.43 16.43
CA ALA A 417 -10.81 14.71 16.42
C ALA A 417 -10.00 13.66 17.20
N LYS A 418 -10.60 13.01 18.21
CA LYS A 418 -9.98 11.93 19.02
C LYS A 418 -10.32 10.52 18.52
N ALA A 419 -11.22 10.37 17.55
CA ALA A 419 -11.68 9.06 17.11
C ALA A 419 -10.56 8.27 16.40
N LYS A 420 -10.42 7.00 16.76
CA LYS A 420 -9.51 6.02 16.14
C LYS A 420 -10.26 4.73 15.87
N HIS A 421 -9.91 4.04 14.80
CA HIS A 421 -10.46 2.73 14.52
C HIS A 421 -9.51 1.96 13.57
N LEU A 422 -8.53 1.26 14.16
CA LEU A 422 -7.51 0.48 13.44
C LEU A 422 -6.71 1.34 12.45
N SER A 423 -7.10 1.38 11.17
CA SER A 423 -6.47 2.23 10.13
C SER A 423 -7.04 3.65 10.06
N PHE A 424 -8.19 3.92 10.70
CA PHE A 424 -8.81 5.24 10.75
C PHE A 424 -8.32 6.04 11.97
N GLY A 425 -8.27 7.36 11.82
CA GLY A 425 -8.01 8.29 12.93
C GLY A 425 -6.62 8.88 12.89
N HIS A 426 -6.10 9.18 11.70
CA HIS A 426 -4.80 9.81 11.50
C HIS A 426 -4.72 11.19 12.18
N MET A 427 -5.87 11.82 12.45
CA MET A 427 -5.93 13.05 13.24
C MET A 427 -5.52 12.83 14.69
N ALA A 428 -5.98 11.73 15.28
CA ALA A 428 -5.73 11.35 16.68
C ALA A 428 -4.42 10.56 16.86
N MET A 429 -3.91 9.93 15.79
CA MET A 429 -2.60 9.27 15.74
C MET A 429 -1.51 10.30 15.36
N GLY A 430 -1.33 11.31 16.19
CA GLY A 430 -0.30 12.35 16.04
C GLY A 430 1.09 11.88 16.49
N GLN A 431 2.06 12.78 16.46
CA GLN A 431 3.45 12.54 16.88
C GLN A 431 3.54 11.88 18.26
N SER A 432 2.79 12.38 19.23
CA SER A 432 2.74 11.89 20.61
C SER A 432 2.11 10.51 20.76
N TRP A 433 1.29 10.08 19.79
CA TRP A 433 0.74 8.73 19.78
C TRP A 433 1.78 7.69 19.36
N TYR A 434 2.59 8.02 18.33
CA TYR A 434 3.67 7.14 17.89
C TYR A 434 4.87 7.17 18.83
N LEU A 435 5.17 8.34 19.42
CA LEU A 435 6.33 8.56 20.26
C LEU A 435 5.98 9.46 21.44
N PRO A 436 5.31 8.91 22.48
CA PRO A 436 5.04 9.64 23.71
C PRO A 436 6.34 10.12 24.38
N MET A 437 6.23 11.21 25.15
CA MET A 437 7.35 11.85 25.86
C MET A 437 8.23 10.87 26.64
N THR A 438 7.61 9.90 27.33
CA THR A 438 8.29 8.87 28.12
C THR A 438 9.22 7.98 27.30
N LEU A 439 8.96 7.81 26.01
CA LEU A 439 9.82 7.04 25.12
C LEU A 439 10.93 7.87 24.49
N MET A 440 10.78 9.19 24.41
CA MET A 440 11.79 10.05 23.76
C MET A 440 13.14 10.04 24.50
N GLU A 441 13.11 9.98 25.83
CA GLU A 441 14.33 9.91 26.65
C GLU A 441 15.17 8.66 26.34
N SER A 442 14.49 7.58 25.95
CA SER A 442 15.09 6.28 25.64
C SER A 442 15.75 6.19 24.26
N ILE A 443 15.57 7.21 23.42
CA ILE A 443 16.10 7.24 22.05
C ILE A 443 17.60 7.49 22.07
N LYS A 444 18.36 6.58 21.44
CA LYS A 444 19.80 6.77 21.15
C LYS A 444 19.98 7.64 19.90
N PRO A 445 20.61 8.83 20.01
CA PRO A 445 20.79 9.72 18.86
C PRO A 445 21.59 9.10 17.70
N SER A 446 22.48 8.15 17.98
CA SER A 446 23.28 7.46 16.96
C SER A 446 22.48 6.50 16.08
N GLN A 447 21.26 6.14 16.48
CA GLN A 447 20.38 5.19 15.78
C GLN A 447 19.07 5.85 15.35
N PHE A 448 18.93 7.17 15.53
CA PHE A 448 17.70 7.88 15.25
C PHE A 448 17.94 9.00 14.25
N HIS A 449 17.10 9.02 13.21
CA HIS A 449 17.19 9.96 12.10
C HIS A 449 15.84 10.63 11.93
N LEU A 450 15.83 11.96 11.93
CA LEU A 450 14.62 12.74 11.72
C LEU A 450 14.50 13.15 10.25
N ILE A 451 13.32 12.95 9.65
CA ILE A 451 12.99 13.49 8.33
C ILE A 451 11.79 14.42 8.46
N ARG A 452 12.00 15.71 8.20
CA ARG A 452 10.92 16.68 8.17
C ARG A 452 10.30 16.72 6.79
N THR A 453 8.98 16.65 6.73
CA THR A 453 8.22 16.60 5.47
C THR A 453 8.34 17.86 4.60
N ASN A 454 8.71 19.00 5.17
CA ASN A 454 9.03 20.23 4.44
C ASN A 454 10.48 20.28 3.91
N SER A 455 11.35 19.37 4.37
CA SER A 455 12.77 19.31 4.04
C SER A 455 13.23 17.90 3.62
N ILE A 456 12.31 17.08 3.08
CA ILE A 456 12.53 15.63 2.85
C ILE A 456 13.83 15.37 2.10
N LYS A 457 14.07 16.10 1.00
CA LYS A 457 15.28 15.88 0.17
C LYS A 457 16.56 16.09 0.97
N GLN A 458 16.64 17.15 1.77
CA GLN A 458 17.82 17.46 2.58
C GLN A 458 17.99 16.44 3.72
N ASP A 459 16.92 16.21 4.49
CA ASP A 459 16.99 15.36 5.67
C ASP A 459 17.23 13.88 5.28
N LEU A 460 16.61 13.40 4.21
CA LEU A 460 16.84 12.07 3.65
C LEU A 460 18.27 11.92 3.12
N SER A 461 18.83 12.93 2.45
CA SER A 461 20.24 12.92 2.02
C SER A 461 21.19 12.79 3.21
N SER A 462 20.94 13.53 4.29
CA SER A 462 21.77 13.49 5.50
C SER A 462 21.67 12.15 6.21
N CYS A 463 20.45 11.65 6.42
CA CYS A 463 20.19 10.32 6.97
C CYS A 463 20.93 9.24 6.17
N PHE A 464 20.83 9.29 4.85
CA PHE A 464 21.49 8.33 3.98
C PHE A 464 23.01 8.37 4.12
N LYS A 465 23.61 9.56 4.13
CA LYS A 465 25.07 9.72 4.33
C LYS A 465 25.53 9.07 5.65
N LYS A 466 24.75 9.21 6.72
CA LYS A 466 25.04 8.57 8.01
C LYS A 466 24.94 7.06 7.94
N LEU A 467 23.85 6.55 7.37
CA LEU A 467 23.67 5.12 7.17
C LEU A 467 24.80 4.55 6.30
N SER A 468 25.23 5.30 5.28
CA SER A 468 26.32 4.88 4.40
C SER A 468 27.68 4.86 5.07
N ASN A 469 27.96 5.83 5.95
CA ASN A 469 29.19 5.83 6.73
C ASN A 469 29.19 4.70 7.78
N LYS A 470 28.02 4.38 8.34
CA LYS A 470 27.84 3.35 9.37
C LYS A 470 27.92 1.95 8.77
N TYR A 471 27.24 1.72 7.65
CA TYR A 471 27.14 0.43 6.98
C TYR A 471 27.86 0.50 5.65
N GLY A 472 29.13 0.07 5.62
CA GLY A 472 29.98 0.14 4.43
C GLY A 472 29.39 -0.49 3.16
N ILE A 473 28.40 -1.39 3.29
CA ILE A 473 27.62 -1.95 2.16
C ILE A 473 26.89 -0.89 1.31
N LEU A 474 26.68 0.30 1.86
CA LEU A 474 25.99 1.41 1.21
C LEU A 474 26.95 2.41 0.54
N ALA A 475 28.27 2.25 0.72
CA ALA A 475 29.28 3.18 0.23
C ALA A 475 29.38 3.21 -1.31
N GLY A 476 29.64 4.41 -1.87
CA GLY A 476 29.95 4.60 -3.30
C GLY A 476 28.78 4.56 -4.27
N LYS A 477 27.56 4.34 -3.79
CA LYS A 477 26.34 4.38 -4.61
C LYS A 477 25.96 5.85 -4.96
N SER A 478 25.46 6.08 -6.18
CA SER A 478 25.04 7.39 -6.69
C SER A 478 23.54 7.60 -6.46
N TRP A 479 23.15 8.75 -5.91
CA TRP A 479 21.80 8.93 -5.36
C TRP A 479 21.11 10.16 -5.93
N ASN A 480 20.27 9.94 -6.92
CA ASN A 480 19.29 10.93 -7.35
C ASN A 480 18.02 10.70 -6.52
N ILE A 481 17.78 11.55 -5.52
CA ILE A 481 16.56 11.51 -4.71
C ILE A 481 15.42 12.07 -5.56
N ASP A 482 14.79 11.18 -6.32
CA ASP A 482 13.46 11.44 -6.87
C ASP A 482 12.45 10.92 -5.84
N ILE A 483 11.82 11.82 -5.10
CA ILE A 483 10.73 11.45 -4.19
C ILE A 483 9.48 11.51 -5.04
N PRO A 484 8.95 10.36 -5.51
CA PRO A 484 7.73 10.37 -6.30
C PRO A 484 6.63 11.03 -5.46
N ILE A 485 5.96 12.03 -6.03
CA ILE A 485 4.81 12.69 -5.39
C ILE A 485 3.66 11.68 -5.41
N LEU A 486 3.59 10.82 -4.39
CA LEU A 486 2.53 9.84 -4.29
C LEU A 486 1.33 10.44 -3.55
N LYS A 487 0.18 10.36 -4.23
CA LYS A 487 -1.17 10.48 -3.66
C LYS A 487 -1.57 11.85 -3.06
N ASN A 488 -0.99 12.96 -3.53
CA ASN A 488 -1.43 14.31 -3.12
C ASN A 488 -1.51 15.34 -4.26
N GLY A 489 -1.46 14.91 -5.52
CA GLY A 489 -1.89 15.80 -6.60
C GLY A 489 -3.35 16.20 -6.40
N LYS A 490 -3.71 17.47 -6.64
CA LYS A 490 -5.11 17.94 -6.69
C LYS A 490 -6.00 17.04 -7.58
N SER A 491 -5.40 16.30 -8.51
CA SER A 491 -6.02 15.28 -9.36
C SER A 491 -6.64 14.09 -8.59
N PHE A 492 -6.14 13.71 -7.41
CA PHE A 492 -6.70 12.56 -6.66
C PHE A 492 -8.08 12.86 -6.07
N TYR A 493 -8.32 14.12 -5.71
CA TYR A 493 -9.51 14.56 -4.98
C TYR A 493 -10.52 15.22 -5.93
N VAL A 494 -10.78 14.57 -7.05
CA VAL A 494 -11.73 15.05 -8.06
C VAL A 494 -13.10 15.31 -7.40
N ASN A 495 -13.55 16.57 -7.44
CA ASN A 495 -14.78 17.07 -6.80
C ASN A 495 -14.76 17.20 -5.27
N TYR A 496 -13.59 17.23 -4.64
CA TYR A 496 -13.43 17.60 -3.23
C TYR A 496 -12.36 18.67 -3.08
N SER A 497 -12.74 19.85 -2.60
CA SER A 497 -11.78 20.89 -2.25
C SER A 497 -11.22 20.58 -0.87
N MET A 498 -9.94 20.23 -0.81
CA MET A 498 -9.24 20.11 0.46
C MET A 498 -9.12 21.47 1.14
N SER A 499 -9.36 21.49 2.44
CA SER A 499 -8.89 22.59 3.27
C SER A 499 -7.39 22.47 3.50
N VAL A 500 -6.69 23.59 3.50
CA VAL A 500 -5.28 23.71 3.90
C VAL A 500 -5.17 24.47 5.22
N ALA A 501 -4.04 24.37 5.92
CA ALA A 501 -3.85 25.04 7.20
C ALA A 501 -4.08 26.56 7.10
N SER A 502 -3.68 27.18 5.99
CA SER A 502 -3.90 28.60 5.72
C SER A 502 -5.37 29.01 5.54
N ASP A 503 -6.30 28.07 5.45
CA ASP A 503 -7.74 28.38 5.37
C ASP A 503 -8.36 28.66 6.75
N LEU A 504 -7.67 28.29 7.84
CA LEU A 504 -8.13 28.51 9.22
C LEU A 504 -7.82 29.95 9.64
N SER A 505 -8.71 30.55 10.43
CA SER A 505 -8.41 31.79 11.15
C SER A 505 -7.33 31.56 12.24
N SER A 506 -6.76 32.64 12.78
CA SER A 506 -5.82 32.56 13.89
C SER A 506 -6.44 31.84 15.09
N HIS A 507 -7.64 32.24 15.50
CA HIS A 507 -8.35 31.62 16.62
C HIS A 507 -8.68 30.13 16.40
N GLU A 508 -9.07 29.74 15.18
CA GLU A 508 -9.29 28.32 14.84
C GLU A 508 -7.96 27.54 14.88
N SER A 509 -6.85 28.15 14.44
CA SER A 509 -5.52 27.53 14.48
C SER A 509 -5.02 27.37 15.92
N ASP A 510 -5.15 28.39 16.75
CA ASP A 510 -4.73 28.39 18.16
C ASP A 510 -5.48 27.30 18.94
N ALA A 511 -6.80 27.20 18.75
CA ALA A 511 -7.60 26.16 19.40
C ALA A 511 -7.19 24.73 19.00
N VAL A 512 -6.80 24.54 17.73
CA VAL A 512 -6.26 23.24 17.27
C VAL A 512 -4.87 23.00 17.84
N PHE A 513 -4.00 24.01 17.93
CA PHE A 513 -2.68 23.86 18.57
C PHE A 513 -2.81 23.49 20.04
N ASP A 514 -3.71 24.13 20.78
CA ASP A 514 -4.00 23.79 22.18
C ASP A 514 -4.51 22.36 22.31
N PHE A 515 -5.42 21.94 21.42
CA PHE A 515 -5.89 20.55 21.36
C PHE A 515 -4.76 19.55 21.07
N LEU A 516 -3.76 19.96 20.28
CA LEU A 516 -2.59 19.16 19.88
C LEU A 516 -1.36 19.41 20.77
N SER A 517 -1.52 19.97 21.97
CA SER A 517 -0.39 20.44 22.81
C SER A 517 0.72 19.40 23.00
N GLU A 518 0.36 18.13 23.19
CA GLU A 518 1.33 17.05 23.34
C GLU A 518 2.08 16.74 22.04
N ASP A 519 1.40 16.76 20.88
CA ASP A 519 2.05 16.61 19.59
C ASP A 519 3.01 17.78 19.29
N VAL A 520 2.64 19.00 19.70
CA VAL A 520 3.48 20.20 19.55
C VAL A 520 4.76 20.06 20.38
N LYS A 521 4.64 19.66 21.65
CA LYS A 521 5.80 19.41 22.52
C LYS A 521 6.73 18.33 21.94
N VAL A 522 6.17 17.20 21.52
CA VAL A 522 6.93 16.10 20.92
C VAL A 522 7.61 16.56 19.62
N HIS A 523 6.89 17.29 18.77
CA HIS A 523 7.46 17.83 17.53
C HIS A 523 8.64 18.76 17.80
N GLN A 524 8.51 19.68 18.75
CA GLN A 524 9.57 20.62 19.12
C GLN A 524 10.82 19.89 19.61
N ILE A 525 10.66 18.92 20.52
CA ILE A 525 11.78 18.12 21.04
C ILE A 525 12.45 17.31 19.94
N LEU A 526 11.68 16.73 19.03
CA LEU A 526 12.22 15.98 17.89
C LEU A 526 13.11 16.89 17.04
N VAL A 527 12.62 18.08 16.70
CA VAL A 527 13.37 19.05 15.90
C VAL A 527 14.61 19.53 16.64
N ASP A 528 14.48 19.95 17.91
CA ASP A 528 15.61 20.50 18.68
C ASP A 528 16.72 19.47 18.92
N ARG A 529 16.35 18.21 19.15
CA ARG A 529 17.31 17.15 19.49
C ARG A 529 17.91 16.45 18.27
N PHE A 530 17.20 16.40 17.14
CA PHE A 530 17.58 15.54 16.01
C PHE A 530 17.61 16.24 14.65
N ALA A 531 17.15 17.49 14.52
CA ALA A 531 17.32 18.23 13.26
C ALA A 531 18.75 18.79 13.15
N GLY A 532 19.42 18.52 12.02
CA GLY A 532 20.74 19.08 11.72
C GLY A 532 21.94 18.38 12.37
N HIS A 533 21.71 17.39 13.23
CA HIS A 533 22.74 16.46 13.69
C HIS A 533 22.93 15.31 12.72
#